data_AF-A0A955B634-F1
#
_entry.id   AF-A0A955B634-F1
#
_cell.length_a   1.000
_cell.length_b   1.000
_cell.length_c   1.000
_cell.angle_alpha   90.00
_cell.angle_beta   90.00
_cell.angle_gamma   90.00
#
_symmetry.space_group_name_H-M   'P 1'
#
loop_
_entity.id
_entity.type
_entity.pdbx_description
1 polymer ?
#
loop_
_entity_poly.entity_id
_entity_poly.type
_entity_poly.pdbx_seq_one_letter_code
_entity_poly.pdbx_strand_id
1 'polypeptide(L)'
;VDVVINKANQTISWIPPAPIGYGTPLSDSQLNATVAGVAGGSTPGTLTYTPGTEAILLPGTHTLSVTAAETANYLASSATVPIVVNPYTSGGFLQPITTNRAFKQGSTIPIKWQVQDASGQVLTSLVAISSLSVFGPNGVTLLYPGNNGSSGSTVLRNDDGQFIFNWHTKGFALGSYIITVALVDGTTVTDTILLSKTGPASGLGTS
;
A
#
# COMPACT_ATOMS: atom_id res chain seq x y z
N VAL A 1 -12.38 -62.98 5.28
CA VAL A 1 -12.53 -62.09 4.10
C VAL A 1 -12.34 -60.69 4.63
N ASP A 2 -11.26 -60.03 4.25
CA ASP A 2 -11.05 -58.63 4.59
C ASP A 2 -11.72 -57.76 3.53
N VAL A 3 -12.59 -56.85 3.96
CA VAL A 3 -13.21 -55.85 3.09
C VAL A 3 -12.34 -54.61 3.14
N VAL A 4 -11.71 -54.27 2.01
CA VAL A 4 -11.01 -52.99 1.87
C VAL A 4 -12.04 -51.92 1.52
N ILE A 5 -12.24 -50.95 2.41
CA ILE A 5 -13.06 -49.77 2.14
C ILE A 5 -12.13 -48.64 1.73
N ASN A 6 -12.28 -48.16 0.49
CA ASN A 6 -11.51 -47.03 -0.01
C ASN A 6 -12.04 -45.72 0.59
N LYS A 7 -11.12 -44.76 0.80
CA LYS A 7 -11.47 -43.40 1.24
C LYS A 7 -12.29 -42.68 0.16
N ALA A 8 -13.26 -41.88 0.60
CA ALA A 8 -14.07 -41.03 -0.26
C ALA A 8 -13.42 -39.65 -0.51
N ASN A 9 -13.93 -38.91 -1.49
CA ASN A 9 -13.50 -37.52 -1.71
C ASN A 9 -14.24 -36.55 -0.77
N GLN A 10 -13.60 -35.41 -0.49
CA GLN A 10 -14.23 -34.26 0.16
C GLN A 10 -14.34 -33.11 -0.83
N THR A 11 -15.44 -32.37 -0.74
CA THR A 11 -15.70 -31.20 -1.58
C THR A 11 -15.55 -29.95 -0.74
N ILE A 12 -14.64 -29.07 -1.15
CA ILE A 12 -14.48 -27.74 -0.57
C ILE A 12 -15.33 -26.76 -1.37
N SER A 13 -16.14 -25.94 -0.70
CA SER A 13 -16.84 -24.80 -1.28
C SER A 13 -16.35 -23.52 -0.64
N TRP A 14 -15.84 -22.62 -1.48
CA TRP A 14 -15.27 -21.34 -1.06
C TRP A 14 -15.58 -20.27 -2.10
N ILE A 15 -16.30 -19.24 -1.66
CA ILE A 15 -16.61 -18.08 -2.50
C ILE A 15 -15.41 -17.14 -2.46
N PRO A 16 -14.93 -16.60 -3.60
CA PRO A 16 -13.91 -15.57 -3.60
C PRO A 16 -14.32 -14.39 -2.70
N PRO A 17 -13.47 -13.99 -1.73
CA PRO A 17 -13.82 -12.93 -0.80
C PRO A 17 -13.87 -11.57 -1.48
N ALA A 18 -14.58 -10.62 -0.86
CA ALA A 18 -14.54 -9.23 -1.28
C ALA A 18 -13.11 -8.65 -1.11
N PRO A 19 -12.73 -7.65 -1.93
CA PRO A 19 -11.47 -6.94 -1.77
C PRO A 19 -11.32 -6.32 -0.38
N ILE A 20 -10.08 -6.24 0.11
CA ILE A 20 -9.72 -5.59 1.38
C ILE A 20 -8.77 -4.43 1.15
N GLY A 21 -8.62 -3.53 2.12
CA GLY A 21 -7.60 -2.49 2.10
C GLY A 21 -6.25 -3.00 2.60
N TYR A 22 -5.17 -2.40 2.13
CA TYR A 22 -3.84 -2.64 2.72
C TYR A 22 -3.83 -2.31 4.21
N GLY A 23 -3.18 -3.18 4.99
CA GLY A 23 -3.17 -3.11 6.45
C GLY A 23 -4.30 -3.86 7.14
N THR A 24 -5.32 -4.34 6.41
CA THR A 24 -6.36 -5.23 6.96
C THR A 24 -5.80 -6.65 7.11
N PRO A 25 -5.75 -7.22 8.33
CA PRO A 25 -5.36 -8.62 8.53
C PRO A 25 -6.43 -9.58 7.97
N LEU A 26 -6.00 -10.71 7.42
CA LEU A 26 -6.92 -11.78 7.03
C LEU A 26 -7.68 -12.31 8.24
N SER A 27 -8.98 -12.50 8.08
CA SER A 27 -9.89 -12.98 9.12
C SER A 27 -10.82 -14.05 8.55
N ASP A 28 -11.71 -14.57 9.40
CA ASP A 28 -12.79 -15.47 8.99
C ASP A 28 -13.73 -14.84 7.95
N SER A 29 -13.69 -13.53 7.71
CA SER A 29 -14.42 -12.91 6.60
C SER A 29 -13.88 -13.36 5.23
N GLN A 30 -12.57 -13.63 5.15
CA GLN A 30 -11.90 -14.13 3.95
C GLN A 30 -11.67 -15.65 4.01
N LEU A 31 -11.37 -16.18 5.20
CA LEU A 31 -10.96 -17.57 5.45
C LEU A 31 -12.13 -18.44 5.93
N ASN A 32 -13.20 -18.49 5.13
CA ASN A 32 -14.49 -19.14 5.44
C ASN A 32 -14.89 -20.23 4.45
N ALA A 33 -13.93 -20.98 3.92
CA ALA A 33 -14.25 -22.17 3.15
C ALA A 33 -15.05 -23.17 4.00
N THR A 34 -15.91 -23.92 3.34
CA THR A 34 -16.65 -25.04 3.93
C THR A 34 -16.22 -26.32 3.26
N VAL A 35 -16.26 -27.43 4.01
CA VAL A 35 -15.94 -28.76 3.48
C VAL A 35 -17.04 -29.73 3.81
N ALA A 36 -17.44 -30.50 2.80
CA ALA A 36 -18.45 -31.54 2.91
C ALA A 36 -17.87 -32.89 2.47
N GLY A 37 -18.26 -33.93 3.20
CA GLY A 37 -18.00 -35.32 2.84
C GLY A 37 -19.22 -35.95 2.15
N VAL A 38 -19.37 -37.26 2.28
CA VAL A 38 -20.55 -37.99 1.77
C VAL A 38 -21.72 -37.83 2.75
N ALA A 39 -22.95 -37.71 2.24
CA ALA A 39 -24.15 -37.62 3.08
C ALA A 39 -24.28 -38.83 4.02
N GLY A 40 -24.49 -38.56 5.32
CA GLY A 40 -24.52 -39.60 6.36
C GLY A 40 -23.14 -40.16 6.75
N GLY A 41 -22.04 -39.65 6.19
CA GLY A 41 -20.68 -40.03 6.53
C GLY A 41 -20.14 -39.35 7.80
N SER A 42 -18.88 -39.64 8.13
CA SER A 42 -18.19 -38.98 9.25
C SER A 42 -17.89 -37.50 8.94
N THR A 43 -17.46 -36.76 9.96
CA THR A 43 -16.98 -35.38 9.80
C THR A 43 -15.84 -35.30 8.78
N PRO A 44 -15.83 -34.29 7.90
CA PRO A 44 -14.71 -34.03 6.99
C PRO A 44 -13.45 -33.56 7.72
N GLY A 45 -12.38 -33.37 6.95
CA GLY A 45 -11.09 -32.94 7.45
C GLY A 45 -11.10 -31.49 7.92
N THR A 46 -10.24 -31.17 8.89
CA THR A 46 -10.01 -29.79 9.33
C THR A 46 -9.43 -28.95 8.20
N LEU A 47 -9.87 -27.71 8.09
CA LEU A 47 -9.39 -26.76 7.10
C LEU A 47 -8.16 -25.99 7.61
N THR A 48 -7.14 -25.91 6.77
CA THR A 48 -5.92 -25.10 7.00
C THR A 48 -5.74 -24.13 5.85
N TYR A 49 -5.52 -22.85 6.16
CA TYR A 49 -5.41 -21.77 5.17
C TYR A 49 -3.96 -21.31 4.97
N THR A 50 -3.65 -20.86 3.76
CA THR A 50 -2.37 -20.21 3.42
C THR A 50 -2.60 -19.11 2.40
N PRO A 51 -2.25 -17.83 2.70
CA PRO A 51 -1.89 -17.29 4.01
C PRO A 51 -2.98 -17.51 5.08
N GLY A 52 -2.57 -17.59 6.35
CA GLY A 52 -3.47 -17.82 7.48
C GLY A 52 -4.07 -16.53 8.05
N THR A 53 -4.85 -16.67 9.12
CA THR A 53 -5.42 -15.56 9.89
C THR A 53 -4.31 -14.61 10.37
N GLU A 54 -4.62 -13.33 10.48
CA GLU A 54 -3.72 -12.23 10.83
C GLU A 54 -2.63 -11.91 9.79
N ALA A 55 -2.56 -12.62 8.66
CA ALA A 55 -1.66 -12.23 7.59
C ALA A 55 -2.09 -10.87 6.99
N ILE A 56 -1.14 -9.94 6.89
CA ILE A 56 -1.33 -8.67 6.18
C ILE A 56 -0.64 -8.81 4.82
N LEU A 57 -1.40 -8.65 3.75
CA LEU A 57 -0.93 -8.78 2.37
C LEU A 57 -0.56 -7.41 1.81
N LEU A 58 0.48 -7.35 0.97
CA LEU A 58 0.80 -6.16 0.18
C LEU A 58 -0.32 -5.88 -0.85
N PRO A 59 -0.45 -4.65 -1.38
CA PRO A 59 -1.41 -4.37 -2.44
C PRO A 59 -1.21 -5.27 -3.67
N GLY A 60 -2.33 -5.60 -4.33
CA GLY A 60 -2.37 -6.48 -5.50
C GLY A 60 -3.28 -7.68 -5.31
N THR A 61 -3.25 -8.57 -6.30
CA THR A 61 -4.04 -9.82 -6.29
C THR A 61 -3.20 -10.96 -5.74
N HIS A 62 -3.72 -11.64 -4.72
CA HIS A 62 -3.11 -12.81 -4.09
C HIS A 62 -3.99 -14.03 -4.24
N THR A 63 -3.38 -15.21 -4.19
CA THR A 63 -4.10 -16.48 -4.14
C THR A 63 -4.16 -16.94 -2.68
N LEU A 64 -5.38 -17.11 -2.16
CA LEU A 64 -5.61 -17.82 -0.90
C LEU A 64 -5.80 -19.30 -1.21
N SER A 65 -5.17 -20.16 -0.43
CA SER A 65 -5.30 -21.61 -0.50
C SER A 65 -5.91 -22.15 0.78
N VAL A 66 -6.73 -23.18 0.65
CA VAL A 66 -7.24 -23.97 1.77
C VAL A 66 -7.02 -25.45 1.47
N THR A 67 -6.61 -26.20 2.49
CA THR A 67 -6.50 -27.65 2.46
C THR A 67 -7.38 -28.26 3.53
N ALA A 68 -8.20 -29.24 3.14
CA ALA A 68 -8.89 -30.14 4.05
C ALA A 68 -8.00 -31.36 4.31
N ALA A 69 -7.74 -31.65 5.59
CA ALA A 69 -6.88 -32.76 5.99
C ALA A 69 -7.47 -34.13 5.60
N GLU A 70 -6.60 -35.07 5.26
CA GLU A 70 -6.97 -36.47 5.09
C GLU A 70 -7.52 -37.03 6.42
N THR A 71 -8.55 -37.87 6.36
CA THR A 71 -9.08 -38.58 7.53
C THR A 71 -9.06 -40.09 7.30
N ALA A 72 -9.56 -40.88 8.27
CA ALA A 72 -9.73 -42.32 8.07
C ALA A 72 -10.67 -42.65 6.89
N ASN A 73 -11.67 -41.80 6.62
CA ASN A 73 -12.73 -42.07 5.64
C ASN A 73 -12.60 -41.24 4.37
N TYR A 74 -11.73 -40.25 4.35
CA TYR A 74 -11.65 -39.28 3.26
C TYR A 74 -10.22 -38.96 2.84
N LEU A 75 -10.01 -38.78 1.55
CA LEU A 75 -8.78 -38.23 0.98
C LEU A 75 -8.65 -36.74 1.30
N ALA A 76 -7.41 -36.23 1.33
CA ALA A 76 -7.15 -34.80 1.40
C ALA A 76 -7.72 -34.08 0.17
N SER A 77 -8.11 -32.82 0.34
CA SER A 77 -8.66 -31.98 -0.73
C SER A 77 -8.14 -30.55 -0.58
N SER A 78 -8.03 -29.81 -1.68
CA SER A 78 -7.55 -28.43 -1.66
C SER A 78 -8.33 -27.54 -2.64
N ALA A 79 -8.48 -26.27 -2.28
CA ALA A 79 -9.07 -25.26 -3.14
C ALA A 79 -8.29 -23.94 -3.05
N THR A 80 -8.49 -23.07 -4.04
CA THR A 80 -7.89 -21.74 -4.07
C THR A 80 -8.89 -20.70 -4.54
N VAL A 81 -8.83 -19.49 -3.97
CA VAL A 81 -9.60 -18.33 -4.43
C VAL A 81 -8.70 -17.10 -4.51
N PRO A 82 -8.95 -16.15 -5.44
CA PRO A 82 -8.23 -14.89 -5.45
C PRO A 82 -8.76 -13.95 -4.36
N ILE A 83 -7.88 -13.10 -3.83
CA ILE A 83 -8.22 -11.92 -3.04
C ILE A 83 -7.52 -10.70 -3.60
N VAL A 84 -8.21 -9.56 -3.66
CA VAL A 84 -7.64 -8.28 -4.07
C VAL A 84 -7.37 -7.43 -2.83
N VAL A 85 -6.16 -6.89 -2.73
CA VAL A 85 -5.78 -5.91 -1.69
C VAL A 85 -5.58 -4.56 -2.36
N ASN A 86 -6.41 -3.60 -1.97
CA ASN A 86 -6.39 -2.24 -2.50
C ASN A 86 -5.28 -1.41 -1.82
N PRO A 87 -4.49 -0.66 -2.59
CA PRO A 87 -3.49 0.24 -2.04
C PRO A 87 -4.13 1.45 -1.35
N TYR A 88 -3.30 2.24 -0.70
CA TYR A 88 -3.60 3.61 -0.32
C TYR A 88 -3.95 4.46 -1.54
N THR A 89 -4.74 5.50 -1.31
CA THR A 89 -5.10 6.49 -2.32
C THR A 89 -4.49 7.84 -1.94
N SER A 90 -4.04 8.60 -2.95
CA SER A 90 -3.53 9.96 -2.75
C SER A 90 -4.16 10.91 -3.76
N GLY A 91 -4.43 12.14 -3.32
CA GLY A 91 -4.94 13.20 -4.19
C GLY A 91 -3.84 13.98 -4.94
N GLY A 92 -2.58 13.51 -4.88
CA GLY A 92 -1.42 14.29 -5.33
C GLY A 92 -0.87 15.22 -4.24
N PHE A 93 0.05 16.11 -4.66
CA PHE A 93 0.53 17.17 -3.78
C PHE A 93 -0.47 18.31 -3.70
N LEU A 94 -0.49 18.96 -2.53
CA LEU A 94 -1.28 20.14 -2.25
C LEU A 94 -0.46 21.41 -2.52
N GLN A 95 -1.16 22.54 -2.66
CA GLN A 95 -0.51 23.84 -2.79
C GLN A 95 0.50 24.07 -1.65
N PRO A 96 1.68 24.65 -1.94
CA PRO A 96 2.00 25.37 -3.17
C PRO A 96 2.44 24.50 -4.35
N ILE A 97 2.63 23.20 -4.21
CA ILE A 97 3.08 22.36 -5.33
C ILE A 97 1.94 22.18 -6.32
N THR A 98 2.27 22.47 -7.58
CA THR A 98 1.46 22.16 -8.76
C THR A 98 2.44 21.88 -9.91
N THR A 99 2.02 21.09 -10.88
CA THR A 99 2.88 20.67 -11.99
C THR A 99 3.56 21.85 -12.69
N ASN A 100 4.87 21.71 -12.84
CA ASN A 100 5.81 22.65 -13.45
C ASN A 100 5.85 24.04 -12.80
N ARG A 101 5.32 24.22 -11.59
CA ARG A 101 5.41 25.51 -10.90
C ARG A 101 6.86 25.85 -10.63
N ALA A 102 7.23 27.09 -10.95
CA ALA A 102 8.54 27.62 -10.62
C ALA A 102 8.61 28.11 -9.15
N PHE A 103 9.70 27.79 -8.48
CA PHE A 103 10.07 28.24 -7.16
C PHE A 103 11.46 28.85 -7.18
N LYS A 104 11.66 29.87 -6.35
CA LYS A 104 12.95 30.53 -6.23
C LYS A 104 13.91 29.62 -5.47
N GLN A 105 15.06 29.31 -6.06
CA GLN A 105 16.16 28.61 -5.39
C GLN A 105 16.60 29.41 -4.14
N GLY A 106 16.84 28.70 -3.04
CA GLY A 106 17.17 29.30 -1.75
C GLY A 106 15.97 29.56 -0.84
N SER A 107 14.74 29.39 -1.35
CA SER A 107 13.52 29.39 -0.54
C SER A 107 13.28 28.05 0.15
N THR A 108 12.35 28.06 1.11
CA THR A 108 11.74 26.85 1.67
C THR A 108 10.46 26.53 0.90
N ILE A 109 10.36 25.32 0.38
CA ILE A 109 9.16 24.80 -0.30
C ILE A 109 8.47 23.82 0.65
N PRO A 110 7.27 24.13 1.16
CA PRO A 110 6.49 23.14 1.88
C PRO A 110 5.91 22.12 0.89
N ILE A 111 6.36 20.87 1.00
CA ILE A 111 5.84 19.71 0.30
C ILE A 111 4.70 19.16 1.17
N LYS A 112 3.48 19.19 0.65
CA LYS A 112 2.25 18.85 1.38
C LYS A 112 1.46 17.82 0.60
N TRP A 113 0.94 16.79 1.28
CA TRP A 113 0.06 15.81 0.66
C TRP A 113 -0.86 15.17 1.70
N GLN A 114 -1.89 14.51 1.22
CA GLN A 114 -2.78 13.67 2.02
C GLN A 114 -2.85 12.28 1.41
N VAL A 115 -2.99 11.29 2.27
CA VAL A 115 -3.14 9.88 1.89
C VAL A 115 -4.36 9.35 2.61
N GLN A 116 -5.17 8.54 1.93
CA GLN A 116 -6.29 7.83 2.51
C GLN A 116 -6.08 6.32 2.37
N ASP A 117 -6.64 5.54 3.28
CA ASP A 117 -6.77 4.10 3.09
C ASP A 117 -7.85 3.74 2.05
N ALA A 118 -8.02 2.44 1.79
CA ALA A 118 -9.01 1.97 0.82
C ALA A 118 -10.48 2.25 1.24
N SER A 119 -10.73 2.61 2.50
CA SER A 119 -12.04 3.01 3.01
C SER A 119 -12.27 4.53 2.99
N GLY A 120 -11.27 5.30 2.54
CA GLY A 120 -11.32 6.76 2.49
C GLY A 120 -10.90 7.43 3.80
N GLN A 121 -10.42 6.69 4.80
CA GLN A 121 -9.93 7.29 6.05
C GLN A 121 -8.56 7.91 5.83
N VAL A 122 -8.38 9.15 6.29
CA VAL A 122 -7.10 9.86 6.16
C VAL A 122 -6.05 9.24 7.07
N LEU A 123 -4.89 8.92 6.50
CA LEU A 123 -3.73 8.42 7.25
C LEU A 123 -3.00 9.56 7.95
N THR A 124 -2.75 9.39 9.24
CA THR A 124 -2.02 10.36 10.09
C THR A 124 -0.65 9.88 10.52
N SER A 125 -0.40 8.57 10.51
CA SER A 125 0.85 7.99 10.98
C SER A 125 1.98 8.18 9.96
N LEU A 126 3.13 8.68 10.42
CA LEU A 126 4.33 8.85 9.59
C LEU A 126 4.90 7.53 9.07
N VAL A 127 4.56 6.39 9.72
CA VAL A 127 4.99 5.06 9.27
C VAL A 127 4.42 4.69 7.91
N ALA A 128 3.37 5.38 7.43
CA ALA A 128 2.84 5.17 6.09
C ALA A 128 3.80 5.66 4.98
N ILE A 129 4.79 6.50 5.33
CA ILE A 129 5.71 7.12 4.38
C ILE A 129 7.02 6.34 4.35
N SER A 130 7.31 5.67 3.25
CA SER A 130 8.56 4.92 3.04
C SER A 130 9.73 5.82 2.67
N SER A 131 9.51 6.87 1.88
CA SER A 131 10.55 7.86 1.56
C SER A 131 10.00 9.11 0.92
N LEU A 132 10.76 10.20 0.97
CA LEU A 132 10.59 11.37 0.10
C LEU A 132 11.92 11.67 -0.58
N SER A 133 11.92 11.79 -1.89
CA SER A 133 13.10 12.12 -2.69
C SER A 133 12.78 13.14 -3.77
N VAL A 134 13.83 13.78 -4.31
CA VAL A 134 13.74 14.61 -5.50
C VAL A 134 14.76 14.13 -6.54
N PHE A 135 14.35 14.03 -7.81
CA PHE A 135 15.25 13.78 -8.94
C PHE A 135 15.38 15.05 -9.76
N GLY A 136 16.60 15.60 -9.83
CA GLY A 136 16.90 16.83 -10.56
C GLY A 136 18.17 16.75 -11.37
N PRO A 137 18.75 17.90 -11.79
CA PRO A 137 19.91 17.95 -12.68
C PRO A 137 21.14 17.19 -12.19
N ASN A 138 21.29 17.06 -10.87
CA ASN A 138 22.42 16.37 -10.24
C ASN A 138 22.08 14.94 -9.78
N GLY A 139 20.94 14.38 -10.23
CA GLY A 139 20.48 13.05 -9.84
C GLY A 139 19.48 13.07 -8.68
N VAL A 140 19.36 11.92 -7.98
CA VAL A 140 18.43 11.73 -6.87
C VAL A 140 19.02 12.30 -5.58
N THR A 141 18.22 13.08 -4.86
CA THR A 141 18.48 13.47 -3.46
C THR A 141 17.37 12.91 -2.58
N LEU A 142 17.76 12.15 -1.55
CA LEU A 142 16.83 11.64 -0.54
C LEU A 142 16.58 12.74 0.50
N LEU A 143 15.33 13.18 0.64
CA LEU A 143 14.92 14.19 1.61
C LEU A 143 14.45 13.55 2.93
N TYR A 144 13.79 12.39 2.85
CA TYR A 144 13.34 11.61 4.01
C TYR A 144 13.52 10.11 3.73
N PRO A 145 14.23 9.35 4.60
CA PRO A 145 14.56 7.95 4.37
C PRO A 145 13.52 6.93 4.88
N GLY A 146 12.35 7.35 5.38
CA GLY A 146 11.31 6.42 5.86
C GLY A 146 11.30 6.16 7.36
N ASN A 147 12.31 6.61 8.09
CA ASN A 147 12.46 6.35 9.52
C ASN A 147 12.48 7.67 10.31
N ASN A 148 11.72 7.74 11.41
CA ASN A 148 11.66 8.89 12.34
C ASN A 148 12.99 9.23 13.05
N GLY A 149 14.11 8.60 12.66
CA GLY A 149 15.42 8.77 13.27
C GLY A 149 16.33 9.81 12.62
N SER A 150 15.88 10.60 11.63
CA SER A 150 16.74 11.59 10.99
C SER A 150 16.71 12.94 11.72
N SER A 151 17.85 13.30 12.34
CA SER A 151 18.11 14.59 12.95
C SER A 151 18.66 15.61 11.93
N GLY A 152 17.80 16.54 11.49
CA GLY A 152 18.13 17.77 10.71
C GLY A 152 18.05 17.59 9.19
N SER A 153 17.32 18.38 8.39
CA SER A 153 16.69 19.70 8.56
C SER A 153 15.24 19.66 8.05
N THR A 154 14.32 19.97 8.96
CA THR A 154 12.84 19.82 8.93
C THR A 154 12.36 18.37 8.91
N VAL A 155 11.83 17.93 10.05
CA VAL A 155 11.27 16.60 10.23
C VAL A 155 9.94 16.52 9.47
N LEU A 156 9.74 15.43 8.74
CA LEU A 156 8.43 15.10 8.19
C LEU A 156 7.42 15.05 9.33
N ARG A 157 6.31 15.78 9.21
CA ARG A 157 5.27 15.79 10.24
C ARG A 157 3.89 15.53 9.63
N ASN A 158 2.96 15.10 10.47
CA ASN A 158 1.55 15.13 10.16
C ASN A 158 0.90 16.27 10.95
N ASP A 159 0.03 17.02 10.29
CA ASP A 159 -0.75 18.12 10.86
C ASP A 159 -2.19 17.96 10.37
N ASP A 160 -3.07 17.50 11.27
CA ASP A 160 -4.49 17.23 10.99
C ASP A 160 -4.74 16.41 9.69
N GLY A 161 -4.02 15.29 9.53
CA GLY A 161 -4.16 14.42 8.37
C GLY A 161 -3.39 14.89 7.13
N GLN A 162 -2.69 16.02 7.17
CA GLN A 162 -1.79 16.47 6.11
C GLN A 162 -0.33 16.16 6.47
N PHE A 163 0.37 15.44 5.60
CA PHE A 163 1.81 15.27 5.70
C PHE A 163 2.53 16.49 5.16
N ILE A 164 3.55 16.96 5.86
CA ILE A 164 4.28 18.19 5.52
C ILE A 164 5.78 17.99 5.71
N PHE A 165 6.56 18.30 4.67
CA PHE A 165 8.01 18.40 4.70
C PHE A 165 8.47 19.77 4.17
N ASN A 166 9.36 20.47 4.87
CA ASN A 166 9.79 21.82 4.50
C ASN A 166 11.14 21.78 3.77
N TRP A 167 11.12 21.58 2.46
CA TRP A 167 12.35 21.43 1.68
C TRP A 167 13.10 22.75 1.51
N HIS A 168 14.30 22.83 2.10
CA HIS A 168 15.22 23.94 1.88
C HIS A 168 16.01 23.77 0.58
N THR A 169 15.81 24.68 -0.36
CA THR A 169 16.37 24.56 -1.73
C THR A 169 17.70 25.27 -1.93
N LYS A 170 18.27 25.86 -0.88
CA LYS A 170 19.59 26.50 -0.96
C LYS A 170 20.65 25.46 -1.30
N GLY A 171 21.44 25.71 -2.34
CA GLY A 171 22.49 24.79 -2.81
C GLY A 171 22.05 23.75 -3.84
N PHE A 172 20.74 23.59 -4.10
CA PHE A 172 20.25 22.76 -5.20
C PHE A 172 20.44 23.46 -6.55
N ALA A 173 20.80 22.75 -7.62
CA ALA A 173 20.94 23.34 -8.95
C ALA A 173 19.61 23.93 -9.47
N LEU A 174 19.67 24.95 -10.33
CA LEU A 174 18.50 25.41 -11.07
C LEU A 174 18.08 24.34 -12.08
N GLY A 175 16.78 24.18 -12.31
CA GLY A 175 16.25 23.19 -13.26
C GLY A 175 15.00 22.49 -12.77
N SER A 176 14.56 21.50 -13.55
CA SER A 176 13.38 20.68 -13.26
C SER A 176 13.68 19.66 -12.16
N TYR A 177 12.73 19.45 -11.25
CA TYR A 177 12.78 18.43 -10.21
C TYR A 177 11.49 17.63 -10.20
N ILE A 178 11.61 16.30 -10.22
CA ILE A 178 10.52 15.39 -9.92
C ILE A 178 10.56 15.12 -8.42
N ILE A 179 9.48 15.47 -7.71
CA ILE A 179 9.29 15.15 -6.30
C ILE A 179 8.56 13.81 -6.23
N THR A 180 9.06 12.88 -5.43
CA THR A 180 8.46 11.55 -5.25
C THR A 180 8.34 11.23 -3.77
N VAL A 181 7.11 11.03 -3.30
CA VAL A 181 6.81 10.35 -2.04
C VAL A 181 6.52 8.89 -2.35
N ALA A 182 7.22 7.97 -1.70
CA ALA A 182 6.89 6.55 -1.73
C ALA A 182 6.25 6.15 -0.39
N LEU A 183 5.17 5.39 -0.47
CA LEU A 183 4.42 4.87 0.67
C LEU A 183 4.78 3.41 0.93
N VAL A 184 4.53 2.92 2.14
CA VAL A 184 4.89 1.56 2.56
C VAL A 184 4.11 0.46 1.84
N ASP A 185 3.00 0.80 1.20
CA ASP A 185 2.19 -0.08 0.37
C ASP A 185 2.67 -0.11 -1.10
N GLY A 186 3.69 0.67 -1.45
CA GLY A 186 4.22 0.81 -2.81
C GLY A 186 3.57 1.94 -3.62
N THR A 187 2.54 2.62 -3.10
CA THR A 187 1.96 3.79 -3.75
C THR A 187 2.97 4.94 -3.83
N THR A 188 2.97 5.66 -4.95
CA THR A 188 3.82 6.84 -5.13
C THR A 188 3.01 8.10 -5.42
N VAL A 189 3.39 9.21 -4.79
CA VAL A 189 2.89 10.56 -5.11
C VAL A 189 3.99 11.31 -5.84
N THR A 190 3.72 11.75 -7.07
CA THR A 190 4.72 12.40 -7.92
C THR A 190 4.20 13.68 -8.55
N ASP A 191 5.05 14.71 -8.59
CA ASP A 191 4.81 15.92 -9.38
C ASP A 191 6.13 16.61 -9.70
N THR A 192 6.12 17.46 -10.72
CA THR A 192 7.30 18.17 -11.22
C THR A 192 7.24 19.64 -10.80
N ILE A 193 8.37 20.21 -10.38
CA ILE A 193 8.53 21.64 -10.16
C ILE A 193 9.77 22.17 -10.88
N LEU A 194 9.91 23.49 -10.97
CA LEU A 194 11.11 24.15 -11.48
C LEU A 194 11.78 24.96 -10.37
N LEU A 195 13.08 24.77 -10.14
CA LEU A 195 13.89 25.73 -9.37
C LEU A 195 14.50 26.76 -10.32
N SER A 196 14.18 28.04 -10.09
CA SER A 196 14.65 29.18 -10.89
C SER A 196 15.27 30.26 -10.00
N LYS A 197 15.94 31.24 -10.62
CA LYS A 197 16.57 32.35 -9.89
C LYS A 197 15.56 33.32 -9.27
N THR A 198 14.36 33.44 -9.87
CA THR A 198 13.36 34.46 -9.54
C THR A 198 12.04 33.89 -9.02
N GLY A 199 11.80 32.58 -9.12
CA GLY A 199 10.51 31.97 -8.80
C GLY A 199 9.52 31.97 -9.97
N PRO A 200 8.20 31.98 -9.72
CA PRO A 200 7.20 32.16 -10.77
C PRO A 200 7.50 33.43 -11.56
N ALA A 201 7.26 33.42 -12.87
CA ALA A 201 7.27 34.67 -13.63
C ALA A 201 6.21 35.60 -13.02
N SER A 202 6.64 36.73 -12.45
CA SER A 202 5.74 37.82 -12.11
C SER A 202 5.01 38.20 -13.39
N GLY A 203 3.69 38.07 -13.41
CA GLY A 203 2.90 38.30 -14.61
C GLY A 203 3.30 39.62 -15.28
N LEU A 204 3.62 39.55 -16.57
CA LEU A 204 3.53 40.72 -17.43
C LEU A 204 2.04 41.08 -17.42
N GLY A 205 1.68 42.14 -16.69
CA GLY A 205 0.41 42.80 -16.88
C GLY A 205 0.34 43.20 -18.35
N THR A 206 -0.57 42.58 -19.10
CA THR A 206 -0.91 43.05 -20.43
C THR A 206 -1.62 44.38 -20.23
N SER A 207 -0.90 45.45 -20.57
CA SER A 207 -1.43 46.82 -20.62
C SER A 207 -2.41 46.99 -21.77
#